data_AF-A0A7C3WD16-F1
#
_entry.id   AF-A0A7C3WD16-F1
#
_cell.length_a   1.000
_cell.length_b   1.000
_cell.length_c   1.000
_cell.angle_alpha   90.00
_cell.angle_beta   90.00
_cell.angle_gamma   90.00
#
_symmetry.space_group_name_H-M   'P 1'
#
loop_
_entity.id
_entity.type
_entity.pdbx_description
1 polymer ?
#
loop_
_entity_poly.entity_id
_entity_poly.type
_entity_poly.pdbx_seq_one_letter_code
_entity_poly.pdbx_strand_id
1 'polypeptide(L)' 'MSKTEANLKEAFAGESQANRKYLAFAKQADKEGLPQVAKLFRAAAEAETVHAHTHLAALKGVGTTAENLKAAIAG' A
#
# COMPACT_ATOMS: atom_id res chain seq x y z
N MET A 1 -16.92 -4.25 -15.46
CA MET A 1 -16.27 -3.55 -14.35
C MET A 1 -17.08 -2.30 -14.05
N SER A 2 -17.54 -2.13 -12.82
CA SER A 2 -18.29 -0.93 -12.42
C SER A 2 -17.35 0.26 -12.23
N LYS A 3 -17.91 1.48 -12.26
CA LYS A 3 -17.16 2.70 -11.92
C LYS A 3 -16.57 2.62 -10.51
N THR A 4 -17.31 2.07 -9.56
CA THR A 4 -16.84 1.87 -8.18
C THR A 4 -15.65 0.89 -8.11
N GLU A 5 -15.70 -0.21 -8.85
CA GLU A 5 -14.59 -1.17 -8.91
C GLU A 5 -13.33 -0.54 -9.53
N ALA A 6 -13.48 0.27 -10.58
CA ALA A 6 -12.36 0.97 -11.18
C ALA A 6 -11.72 1.96 -10.19
N ASN A 7 -12.55 2.76 -9.51
CA ASN A 7 -12.09 3.71 -8.49
C ASN A 7 -11.38 3.02 -7.32
N LEU A 8 -11.88 1.87 -6.86
CA LEU A 8 -11.23 1.10 -5.79
C LEU A 8 -9.85 0.56 -6.23
N LYS A 9 -9.69 0.14 -7.49
CA LYS A 9 -8.39 -0.29 -8.00
C LYS A 9 -7.41 0.87 -8.12
N GLU A 10 -7.88 2.02 -8.58
CA GLU A 10 -7.07 3.24 -8.64
C GLU A 10 -6.64 3.67 -7.24
N ALA A 11 -7.56 3.67 -6.26
CA ALA A 11 -7.24 3.95 -4.87
C ALA A 11 -6.21 2.96 -4.31
N PHE A 12 -6.42 1.65 -4.48
CA PHE A 12 -5.44 0.63 -4.06
C PHE A 12 -4.04 0.88 -4.65
N ALA A 13 -3.96 1.23 -5.93
CA ALA A 13 -2.69 1.55 -6.58
C ALA A 13 -2.08 2.85 -6.03
N GLY A 14 -2.89 3.87 -5.78
CA GLY A 14 -2.47 5.15 -5.21
C GLY A 14 -1.87 4.98 -3.81
N GLU A 15 -2.59 4.29 -2.92
CA GLU A 15 -2.13 4.04 -1.55
C GLU A 15 -0.88 3.15 -1.51
N SER A 16 -0.80 2.15 -2.39
CA SER A 16 0.41 1.33 -2.55
C SER A 16 1.61 2.16 -2.98
N GLN A 17 1.43 3.12 -3.91
CA GLN A 17 2.49 4.02 -4.33
C GLN A 17 2.89 5.01 -3.22
N ALA A 18 1.92 5.58 -2.51
CA ALA A 18 2.17 6.49 -1.39
C ALA A 18 2.98 5.80 -0.29
N ASN A 19 2.57 4.59 0.13
CA ASN A 19 3.30 3.75 1.06
C ASN A 19 4.77 3.54 0.64
N ARG A 20 5.01 3.14 -0.62
CA ARG A 20 6.38 2.92 -1.12
C ARG A 20 7.22 4.20 -1.13
N LYS A 21 6.64 5.34 -1.50
CA LYS A 21 7.29 6.65 -1.44
C LYS A 21 7.65 7.03 -0.01
N TYR A 22 6.71 6.91 0.93
CA TYR A 22 6.95 7.27 2.33
C TYR A 22 8.02 6.41 2.99
N LEU A 23 8.08 5.11 2.70
CA LEU A 23 9.20 4.29 3.18
C LEU A 23 10.55 4.70 2.57
N ALA A 24 10.59 5.12 1.31
CA ALA A 24 11.80 5.66 0.70
C ALA A 24 12.21 7.00 1.35
N PHE A 25 11.25 7.88 1.62
CA PHE A 25 11.49 9.16 2.29
C PHE A 25 11.94 8.97 3.74
N ALA A 26 11.38 7.99 4.46
CA ALA A 26 11.84 7.63 5.80
C ALA A 26 13.33 7.24 5.79
N LYS A 27 13.75 6.39 4.85
CA LYS A 27 15.16 6.00 4.69
C LYS A 27 16.06 7.19 4.38
N GLN A 28 15.57 8.16 3.59
CA GLN A 28 16.34 9.37 3.31
C GLN A 28 16.47 10.25 4.56
N ALA A 29 15.39 10.42 5.32
CA ALA A 29 15.41 11.15 6.59
C ALA A 29 16.33 10.51 7.64
N ASP A 30 16.44 9.18 7.68
CA ASP A 30 17.44 8.50 8.54
C ASP A 30 18.88 8.89 8.14
N LYS A 31 19.20 8.91 6.84
CA LYS A 31 20.54 9.27 6.33
C LYS A 31 20.92 10.71 6.66
N GLU A 32 19.92 11.59 6.72
CA GLU A 32 20.09 13.01 7.06
C GLU A 32 20.12 13.26 8.57
N GLY A 33 19.98 12.21 9.40
CA GLY A 33 19.98 12.35 10.86
C GLY A 33 18.70 12.98 11.42
N LEU A 34 17.56 12.80 10.74
CA LEU A 34 16.25 13.35 11.11
C LEU A 34 15.29 12.25 11.62
N PRO A 35 15.53 11.67 12.81
CA PRO A 35 14.81 10.47 13.27
C PRO A 35 13.30 10.69 13.46
N GLN A 36 12.88 11.89 13.87
CA GLN A 36 11.46 12.23 14.05
C GLN A 36 10.72 12.31 12.71
N VAL A 37 11.37 12.83 11.66
CA VAL A 37 10.83 12.89 10.30
C VAL A 37 10.75 11.49 9.71
N ALA A 38 11.78 10.67 9.91
CA ALA A 38 11.76 9.27 9.51
C ALA A 38 10.62 8.50 10.19
N LYS A 39 10.41 8.71 11.49
CA LYS A 39 9.30 8.13 12.24
C LYS A 39 7.94 8.56 11.69
N LEU A 40 7.77 9.85 11.35
CA LEU A 40 6.55 10.36 10.74
C LEU A 40 6.25 9.67 9.41
N PHE A 41 7.24 9.58 8.51
CA PHE A 41 7.05 8.90 7.22
C PHE A 41 6.73 7.41 7.37
N ARG A 42 7.35 6.71 8.33
CA ARG A 42 7.00 5.31 8.61
C ARG A 42 5.56 5.18 9.12
N ALA A 43 5.14 6.05 10.02
CA ALA A 43 3.76 6.05 10.53
C ALA A 43 2.74 6.33 9.41
N ALA A 44 3.04 7.28 8.52
CA ALA A 44 2.20 7.55 7.34
C ALA A 44 2.16 6.33 6.40
N ALA A 45 3.31 5.68 6.15
CA ALA A 45 3.35 4.46 5.34
C ALA A 45 2.45 3.36 5.91
N GLU A 46 2.48 3.11 7.23
CA GLU A 46 1.59 2.14 7.88
C GLU A 46 0.11 2.51 7.70
N ALA A 47 -0.25 3.79 7.76
CA ALA A 47 -1.61 4.24 7.48
C ALA A 47 -2.03 3.91 6.03
N GLU A 48 -1.17 4.16 5.04
CA GLU A 48 -1.49 3.83 3.64
C GLU A 48 -1.56 2.32 3.40
N THR A 49 -0.82 1.50 4.16
CA THR A 49 -1.00 0.04 4.14
C THR A 49 -2.41 -0.35 4.60
N VAL A 50 -2.95 0.29 5.64
CA VAL A 50 -4.33 0.06 6.09
C VAL A 50 -5.35 0.47 5.02
N HIS A 51 -5.18 1.64 4.40
CA HIS A 51 -6.04 2.08 3.30
C HIS A 51 -6.01 1.12 2.11
N ALA A 52 -4.81 0.75 1.64
CA ALA A 52 -4.62 -0.19 0.55
C ALA A 52 -5.30 -1.54 0.83
N HIS A 53 -5.09 -2.13 2.01
CA HIS A 53 -5.73 -3.39 2.38
C HIS A 53 -7.26 -3.28 2.48
N THR A 54 -7.78 -2.15 2.93
CA THR A 54 -9.23 -1.90 2.98
C THR A 54 -9.83 -1.88 1.57
N HIS A 55 -9.20 -1.19 0.62
CA HIS A 55 -9.64 -1.18 -0.78
C HIS A 55 -9.53 -2.57 -1.43
N LEU A 56 -8.43 -3.29 -1.18
CA LEU A 56 -8.24 -4.65 -1.69
C LEU A 56 -9.29 -5.62 -1.13
N ALA A 57 -9.64 -5.49 0.15
CA ALA A 57 -10.71 -6.27 0.77
C ALA A 57 -12.08 -5.96 0.16
N ALA A 58 -12.40 -4.68 -0.09
CA ALA A 58 -13.63 -4.28 -0.77
C ALA A 58 -13.73 -4.84 -2.20
N LEU A 59 -12.59 -5.01 -2.88
CA LEU A 59 -12.48 -5.66 -4.18
C LEU A 59 -12.49 -7.20 -4.11
N LYS A 60 -12.54 -7.79 -2.90
CA LYS A 60 -12.37 -9.23 -2.66
C LYS A 60 -11.06 -9.77 -3.27
N GLY A 61 -10.00 -8.97 -3.24
CA GLY A 61 -8.71 -9.28 -3.82
C GLY A 61 -7.82 -10.21 -2.98
N VAL A 62 -8.31 -10.67 -1.83
CA VAL A 62 -7.61 -11.64 -0.97
C VAL A 62 -8.49 -12.88 -0.84
N GLY A 63 -8.01 -13.99 -1.39
CA GLY A 63 -8.63 -15.31 -1.27
C GLY A 63 -7.87 -16.22 -0.30
N THR A 64 -8.04 -17.53 -0.47
CA THR A 64 -7.21 -18.53 0.22
C THR A 64 -5.75 -18.40 -0.17
N THR A 65 -4.83 -18.94 0.64
CA THR A 65 -3.40 -18.94 0.33
C THR A 65 -3.10 -19.56 -1.04
N ALA A 66 -3.79 -20.64 -1.41
CA ALA A 66 -3.62 -21.28 -2.71
C ALA A 66 -4.06 -20.37 -3.87
N GLU A 67 -5.16 -19.64 -3.71
CA GLU A 67 -5.64 -18.67 -4.71
C GLU A 67 -4.70 -17.46 -4.80
N ASN A 68 -4.23 -16.94 -3.67
CA ASN A 68 -3.29 -15.82 -3.63
C ASN A 68 -1.94 -16.17 -4.27
N LEU A 69 -1.47 -17.41 -4.09
CA LEU A 69 -0.27 -17.91 -4.78
C LEU A 69 -0.46 -17.97 -6.30
N LYS A 70 -1.62 -18.46 -6.77
CA LYS A 70 -1.93 -18.46 -8.21
C LYS A 70 -2.00 -17.04 -8.77
N ALA A 71 -2.63 -16.12 -8.05
CA ALA A 71 -2.69 -14.71 -8.44
C ALA A 71 -1.28 -14.10 -8.53
N ALA A 72 -0.42 -14.33 -7.53
CA ALA A 72 0.95 -13.81 -7.53
C ALA A 72 1.81 -14.35 -8.69
N ILE A 73 1.58 -15.59 -9.13
CA ILE A 73 2.29 -16.18 -10.28
C ILE A 73 1.78 -15.60 -11.62
N ALA A 74 0.49 -15.27 -11.70
CA ALA A 74 -0.12 -14.75 -12.92
C ALA A 74 0.29 -13.30 -13.26
N GLY A 75 0.75 -12.54 -12.27
CA GLY A 75 1.06 -11.10 -12.40
C GLY A 75 -0.19 -10.22 -12.29
#